data_AF-A0A261DBC8-F1
#
_entry.id   AF-A0A261DBC8-F1
#
_cell.length_a   1.000
_cell.length_b   1.000
_cell.length_c   1.000
_cell.angle_alpha   90.00
_cell.angle_beta   90.00
_cell.angle_gamma   90.00
#
_symmetry.space_group_name_H-M   'P 1'
#
loop_
_entity.id
_entity.type
_entity.pdbx_description
1 polymer ?
#
loop_
_entity_poly.entity_id
_entity_poly.type
_entity_poly.pdbx_seq_one_letter_code
_entity_poly.pdbx_strand_id
1 'polypeptide(L)'
;MFTMDNNVKISVLSFYSFTKLENLEVLLPKILHLGKKRGVRGTILLAPEGFNGSISGAKEQVNFLLDEIISLTLAEDVNIKINYCDIHPFQKLRIKLKKEIIAMAVGDIDIANLKGEYIEAKDWDKFISQNNVVVIDTRNDYEVCIGTFKGAIDPKTETFKQFPKWVEQNKDLLVGKKIAMYCTGGIRCEKSTAYLKKLGFNDVYHLKGGILQYLEDTHNHSNLWQGECFVFDDRRAVASDLSPAEGHWLQRGD
;
A
#
# COMPACT_ATOMS: atom_id res chain seq x y z
N MET A 1 -42.85 11.15 9.74
CA MET A 1 -42.20 10.26 8.76
C MET A 1 -41.00 11.02 8.22
N PHE A 2 -39.85 10.92 8.89
CA PHE A 2 -38.61 11.57 8.45
C PHE A 2 -37.79 10.52 7.73
N THR A 3 -37.77 10.60 6.40
CA THR A 3 -36.78 9.91 5.56
C THR A 3 -35.45 10.60 5.78
N MET A 4 -34.62 10.08 6.68
CA MET A 4 -33.18 10.37 6.67
C MET A 4 -32.51 9.41 5.69
N ASP A 5 -32.65 9.70 4.41
CA ASP A 5 -31.68 9.25 3.42
C ASP A 5 -30.49 10.20 3.50
N ASN A 6 -29.46 9.79 4.25
CA ASN A 6 -28.12 10.37 4.17
C ASN A 6 -27.15 9.26 4.56
N ASN A 7 -26.96 8.29 3.66
CA ASN A 7 -25.82 7.38 3.70
C ASN A 7 -24.54 8.19 3.44
N VAL A 8 -24.07 8.93 4.45
CA VAL A 8 -22.81 9.64 4.39
C VAL A 8 -21.71 8.59 4.38
N LYS A 9 -21.16 8.32 3.19
CA LYS A 9 -20.07 7.36 3.03
C LYS A 9 -18.87 7.77 3.86
N ILE A 10 -18.34 6.84 4.64
CA ILE A 10 -17.13 7.00 5.43
C ILE A 10 -15.93 6.95 4.48
N SER A 11 -15.09 7.99 4.52
CA SER A 11 -13.84 8.01 3.79
C SER A 11 -12.81 7.13 4.49
N VAL A 12 -12.06 6.36 3.71
CA VAL A 12 -10.90 5.59 4.14
C VAL A 12 -9.69 6.12 3.39
N LEU A 13 -8.84 6.85 4.09
CA LEU A 13 -7.67 7.51 3.54
C LEU A 13 -6.42 6.72 3.92
N SER A 14 -5.74 6.19 2.91
CA SER A 14 -4.46 5.50 3.04
C SER A 14 -3.35 6.39 2.52
N PHE A 15 -2.23 6.45 3.24
CA PHE A 15 -1.16 7.39 2.94
C PHE A 15 0.19 6.91 3.45
N TYR A 16 1.25 7.32 2.77
CA TYR A 16 2.62 7.15 3.27
C TYR A 16 3.54 8.22 2.71
N SER A 17 4.64 8.45 3.41
CA SER A 17 5.75 9.27 2.93
C SER A 17 7.06 8.77 3.54
N PHE A 18 8.10 8.70 2.71
CA PHE A 18 9.48 8.50 3.16
C PHE A 18 10.12 9.87 3.38
N THR A 19 9.89 10.42 4.57
CA THR A 19 10.47 11.68 5.02
C THR A 19 11.21 11.45 6.33
N LYS A 20 12.36 12.09 6.51
CA LYS A 20 13.13 11.89 7.74
C LYS A 20 12.41 12.56 8.90
N LEU A 21 12.02 11.76 9.89
CA LEU A 21 11.32 12.24 11.08
C LEU A 21 12.24 12.28 12.30
N GLU A 22 12.12 13.37 13.04
CA GLU A 22 12.77 13.57 14.33
C GLU A 22 11.72 13.74 15.43
N ASN A 23 12.13 13.56 16.69
CA ASN A 23 11.27 13.75 17.87
C ASN A 23 9.93 12.98 17.79
N LEU A 24 9.97 11.71 17.40
CA LEU A 24 8.78 10.86 17.20
C LEU A 24 7.90 10.77 18.46
N GLU A 25 8.54 10.83 19.63
CA GLU A 25 7.91 10.86 20.95
C GLU A 25 7.08 12.13 21.20
N VAL A 26 7.36 13.22 20.48
CA VAL A 26 6.57 14.46 20.48
C VAL A 26 5.47 14.42 19.41
N LEU A 27 5.79 13.90 18.22
CA LEU A 27 4.83 13.81 17.11
C LEU A 27 3.63 12.92 17.46
N LEU A 28 3.88 11.74 18.04
CA LEU A 28 2.84 10.76 18.35
C LEU A 28 1.71 11.33 19.22
N PRO A 29 1.95 11.90 20.42
CA PRO A 29 0.88 12.40 21.27
C PRO A 29 0.10 13.55 20.61
N LYS A 30 0.77 14.40 19.81
CA LYS A 30 0.13 15.51 19.09
C LYS A 30 -0.83 15.00 18.02
N ILE A 31 -0.38 14.10 17.14
CA ILE A 31 -1.22 13.51 16.08
C ILE A 31 -2.39 12.72 16.71
N LEU A 32 -2.12 11.97 17.78
CA LEU A 32 -3.15 11.19 18.48
C LEU A 32 -4.24 12.08 19.06
N HIS A 33 -3.86 13.21 19.68
CA HIS A 33 -4.79 14.17 20.24
C HIS A 33 -5.66 14.80 19.13
N LEU A 34 -5.04 15.27 18.05
CA LEU A 34 -5.74 15.90 16.91
C LEU A 34 -6.75 14.95 16.26
N GLY A 35 -6.36 13.69 16.04
CA GLY A 35 -7.23 12.67 15.44
C GLY A 35 -8.37 12.25 16.36
N LYS A 36 -8.11 12.03 17.65
CA LYS A 36 -9.15 11.66 18.62
C LYS A 36 -10.20 12.76 18.79
N LYS A 37 -9.79 14.03 18.85
CA LYS A 37 -10.70 15.19 18.95
C LYS A 37 -11.70 15.26 17.81
N ARG A 38 -11.36 14.66 16.64
CA ARG A 38 -12.16 14.66 15.41
C ARG A 38 -12.85 13.32 15.12
N GLY A 39 -12.78 12.36 16.05
CA GLY A 39 -13.39 11.05 15.87
C GLY A 39 -12.76 10.20 14.76
N VAL A 40 -11.55 10.55 14.28
CA VAL A 40 -10.83 9.75 13.29
C VAL A 40 -10.47 8.39 13.90
N ARG A 41 -10.58 7.32 13.12
CA ARG A 41 -10.19 5.95 13.50
C ARG A 41 -9.18 5.42 12.50
N GLY A 42 -8.32 4.48 12.88
CA GLY A 42 -7.29 4.00 11.96
C GLY A 42 -6.01 3.57 12.63
N THR A 43 -5.02 3.24 11.83
CA THR A 43 -3.65 2.99 12.30
C THR A 43 -2.68 3.90 11.56
N ILE A 44 -1.80 4.57 12.31
CA ILE A 44 -0.67 5.33 11.78
C ILE A 44 0.61 4.73 12.36
N LEU A 45 1.59 4.49 11.51
CA LEU A 45 2.94 4.08 11.85
C LEU A 45 3.85 5.30 11.68
N LEU A 46 4.68 5.56 12.68
CA LEU A 46 5.74 6.55 12.61
C LEU A 46 7.08 5.84 12.83
N ALA A 47 8.07 6.15 12.00
CA ALA A 47 9.44 5.68 12.14
C ALA A 47 10.40 6.80 11.73
N PRO A 48 11.71 6.70 12.05
CA PRO A 48 12.67 7.71 11.62
C PRO A 48 12.70 7.94 10.11
N GLU A 49 12.32 6.92 9.32
CA GLU A 49 12.24 6.96 7.86
C GLU A 49 10.93 7.55 7.30
N GLY A 50 9.94 7.89 8.14
CA GLY A 50 8.69 8.49 7.66
C GLY A 50 7.43 8.05 8.39
N PHE A 51 6.30 8.12 7.68
CA PHE A 51 5.00 7.66 8.17
C PHE A 51 4.25 6.82 7.15
N ASN A 52 3.39 5.93 7.65
CA ASN A 52 2.47 5.11 6.85
C ASN A 52 1.17 4.95 7.64
N GLY A 53 0.02 5.18 7.03
CA GLY A 53 -1.25 5.11 7.73
C GLY A 53 -2.42 4.74 6.85
N SER A 54 -3.45 4.23 7.51
CA SER A 54 -4.80 4.14 6.97
C SER A 54 -5.78 4.57 8.04
N ILE A 55 -6.58 5.60 7.74
CA ILE A 55 -7.51 6.26 8.64
C ILE A 55 -8.89 6.35 8.02
N SER A 56 -9.92 6.47 8.85
CA SER A 56 -11.31 6.57 8.43
C SER A 56 -12.09 7.59 9.25
N GLY A 57 -13.08 8.22 8.61
CA GLY A 57 -13.94 9.25 9.17
C GLY A 57 -14.66 10.02 8.09
N ALA A 58 -15.33 11.11 8.48
CA ALA A 58 -15.80 12.09 7.52
C ALA A 58 -14.61 12.67 6.72
N LYS A 59 -14.82 12.94 5.43
CA LYS A 59 -13.79 13.37 4.49
C LYS A 59 -12.97 14.55 5.02
N GLU A 60 -13.65 15.54 5.58
CA GLU A 60 -13.06 16.76 6.13
C GLU A 60 -12.16 16.46 7.34
N GLN A 61 -12.52 15.45 8.14
CA GLN A 61 -11.80 15.10 9.37
C GLN A 61 -10.53 14.30 9.07
N VAL A 62 -10.58 13.37 8.11
CA VAL A 62 -9.40 12.61 7.69
C VAL A 62 -8.41 13.48 6.92
N ASN A 63 -8.91 14.37 6.05
CA ASN A 63 -8.06 15.34 5.34
C ASN A 63 -7.41 16.31 6.31
N PHE A 64 -8.17 16.86 7.25
CA PHE A 64 -7.60 17.72 8.30
C PHE A 64 -6.46 17.01 9.04
N LEU A 65 -6.64 15.76 9.46
CA LEU A 65 -5.60 15.06 10.20
C LEU A 65 -4.36 14.81 9.34
N LEU A 66 -4.55 14.49 8.05
CA LEU A 66 -3.45 14.34 7.11
C LEU A 66 -2.69 15.65 6.92
N ASP A 67 -3.38 16.77 6.70
CA ASP A 67 -2.76 18.09 6.53
C ASP A 67 -1.94 18.49 7.76
N GLU A 68 -2.42 18.20 8.96
CA GLU A 68 -1.64 18.39 10.19
C GLU A 68 -0.41 17.48 10.23
N ILE A 69 -0.52 16.21 9.85
CA ILE A 69 0.64 15.32 9.78
C ILE A 69 1.68 15.88 8.81
N ILE A 70 1.25 16.33 7.63
CA ILE A 70 2.11 16.95 6.62
C ILE A 70 2.78 18.20 7.18
N SER A 71 2.03 19.10 7.81
CA SER A 71 2.58 20.32 8.41
C SER A 71 3.58 20.04 9.53
N LEU A 72 3.31 19.03 10.37
CA LEU A 72 4.20 18.67 11.49
C LEU A 72 5.48 17.96 11.05
N THR A 73 5.44 17.31 9.88
CA THR A 73 6.56 16.50 9.37
C THR A 73 7.30 17.15 8.20
N LEU A 74 6.76 18.25 7.66
CA LEU A 74 7.27 18.92 6.46
C LEU A 74 7.41 17.95 5.28
N ALA A 75 6.52 16.97 5.17
CA ALA A 75 6.55 15.99 4.10
C ALA A 75 6.12 16.61 2.76
N GLU A 76 6.97 16.50 1.74
CA GLU A 76 6.68 17.00 0.39
C GLU A 76 6.01 15.92 -0.48
N ASP A 77 6.61 14.73 -0.51
CA ASP A 77 6.15 13.60 -1.32
C ASP A 77 5.26 12.66 -0.51
N VAL A 78 3.96 12.96 -0.45
CA VAL A 78 2.96 12.13 0.25
C VAL A 78 2.11 11.39 -0.77
N ASN A 79 2.18 10.06 -0.74
CA ASN A 79 1.25 9.24 -1.49
C ASN A 79 -0.07 9.19 -0.73
N ILE A 80 -1.18 9.50 -1.39
CA ILE A 80 -2.51 9.57 -0.80
C ILE A 80 -3.50 8.79 -1.68
N LYS A 81 -4.36 8.01 -1.05
CA LYS A 81 -5.50 7.31 -1.66
C LYS A 81 -6.72 7.45 -0.79
N ILE A 82 -7.88 7.68 -1.41
CA ILE A 82 -9.16 7.78 -0.71
C ILE A 82 -10.13 6.76 -1.31
N ASN A 83 -10.69 5.93 -0.43
CA ASN A 83 -11.78 5.01 -0.73
C ASN A 83 -12.99 5.34 0.14
N TYR A 84 -14.11 4.69 -0.13
CA TYR A 84 -15.35 4.93 0.58
C TYR A 84 -16.01 3.61 1.02
N CYS A 85 -16.67 3.64 2.17
CA CYS A 85 -17.43 2.50 2.69
C CYS A 85 -18.57 2.98 3.59
N ASP A 86 -19.54 2.12 3.87
CA ASP A 86 -20.72 2.49 4.66
C ASP A 86 -20.50 2.34 6.17
N ILE A 87 -19.50 1.55 6.57
CA ILE A 87 -19.21 1.23 7.97
C ILE A 87 -17.74 1.52 8.26
N HIS A 88 -17.45 2.09 9.43
CA HIS A 88 -16.07 2.33 9.86
C HIS A 88 -15.27 1.03 9.85
N PRO A 89 -14.17 0.94 9.07
CA PRO A 89 -13.37 -0.28 8.99
C PRO A 89 -12.32 -0.37 10.10
N PHE A 90 -12.33 0.59 11.02
CA PHE A 90 -11.44 0.63 12.18
C PHE A 90 -12.23 0.92 13.45
N GLN A 91 -11.88 0.22 14.52
CA GLN A 91 -12.53 0.39 15.82
C GLN A 91 -12.09 1.67 16.56
N LYS A 92 -10.80 2.03 16.48
CA LYS A 92 -10.23 3.20 17.16
C LYS A 92 -8.97 3.70 16.46
N LEU A 93 -8.56 4.94 16.73
CA LEU A 93 -7.25 5.45 16.30
C LEU A 93 -6.13 4.82 17.13
N ARG A 94 -5.11 4.33 16.44
CA ARG A 94 -3.85 3.81 17.01
C ARG A 94 -2.69 4.47 16.28
N ILE A 95 -1.71 4.97 17.02
CA ILE A 95 -0.44 5.41 16.47
C ILE A 95 0.66 4.56 17.08
N LYS A 96 1.55 4.02 16.25
CA LYS A 96 2.61 3.11 16.70
C LYS A 96 3.96 3.64 16.23
N LEU A 97 4.90 3.76 17.17
CA LEU A 97 6.30 3.93 16.83
C LEU A 97 6.88 2.60 16.34
N LYS A 98 7.64 2.66 15.24
CA LYS A 98 8.28 1.51 14.62
C LYS A 98 9.71 1.87 14.22
N LYS A 99 10.52 0.84 13.95
CA LYS A 99 11.83 1.00 13.33
C LYS A 99 11.72 1.35 11.85
N GLU A 100 10.71 0.78 11.19
CA GLU A 100 10.40 0.96 9.78
C GLU A 100 8.88 1.14 9.61
N ILE A 101 8.45 2.02 8.71
CA ILE A 101 7.03 2.19 8.34
C ILE A 101 6.52 1.06 7.45
N ILE A 102 7.44 0.34 6.82
CA ILE A 102 7.23 -0.96 6.19
C ILE A 102 8.50 -1.80 6.38
N ALA A 103 8.40 -2.90 7.14
CA ALA A 103 9.59 -3.62 7.59
C ALA A 103 10.10 -4.60 6.53
N MET A 104 11.25 -4.29 5.94
CA MET A 104 11.99 -5.20 5.05
C MET A 104 13.26 -5.76 5.72
N ALA A 105 13.71 -5.14 6.83
CA ALA A 105 14.79 -5.64 7.69
C ALA A 105 16.16 -5.82 6.99
N VAL A 106 16.50 -4.93 6.05
CA VAL A 106 17.80 -4.93 5.33
C VAL A 106 18.67 -3.72 5.64
N GLY A 107 18.37 -3.03 6.75
CA GLY A 107 19.02 -1.78 7.13
C GLY A 107 18.58 -0.59 6.27
N ASP A 108 19.37 0.48 6.31
CA ASP A 108 19.07 1.69 5.58
C ASP A 108 19.23 1.48 4.07
N ILE A 109 18.17 1.81 3.34
CA ILE A 109 18.16 1.88 1.88
C ILE A 109 17.88 3.32 1.50
N ASP A 110 18.68 3.85 0.59
CA ASP A 110 18.46 5.16 -0.01
C ASP A 110 17.31 5.09 -1.03
N ILE A 111 16.08 5.14 -0.52
CA ILE A 111 14.86 5.07 -1.34
C ILE A 111 14.78 6.28 -2.29
N ALA A 112 15.24 7.46 -1.85
CA ALA A 112 15.17 8.69 -2.64
C ALA A 112 15.94 8.57 -3.96
N ASN A 113 17.15 8.00 -3.91
CA ASN A 113 18.01 7.87 -5.08
C ASN A 113 17.90 6.52 -5.80
N LEU A 114 17.42 5.48 -5.13
CA LEU A 114 17.36 4.11 -5.69
C LEU A 114 15.95 3.63 -6.03
N LYS A 115 14.89 4.43 -5.91
CA LYS A 115 13.54 3.99 -6.32
C LYS A 115 13.50 3.52 -7.78
N GLY A 116 12.68 2.50 -8.03
CA GLY A 116 12.36 1.99 -9.36
C GLY A 116 11.64 3.02 -10.21
N GLU A 117 11.49 2.71 -11.50
CA GLU A 117 10.70 3.52 -12.40
C GLU A 117 9.20 3.26 -12.19
N TYR A 118 8.42 4.34 -12.11
CA TYR A 118 6.96 4.26 -12.01
C TYR A 118 6.34 3.89 -13.35
N ILE A 119 5.44 2.90 -13.34
CA ILE A 119 4.52 2.63 -14.43
C ILE A 119 3.13 3.06 -13.99
N GLU A 120 2.51 3.96 -14.77
CA GLU A 120 1.15 4.42 -14.55
C GLU A 120 0.14 3.28 -14.76
N ALA A 121 -0.99 3.31 -14.05
CA ALA A 121 -2.02 2.26 -14.12
C ALA A 121 -2.47 1.96 -15.57
N LYS A 122 -2.67 3.01 -16.37
CA LYS A 122 -3.08 2.90 -17.79
C LYS A 122 -2.07 2.16 -18.68
N ASP A 123 -0.79 2.19 -18.33
CA ASP A 123 0.30 1.60 -19.10
C ASP A 123 0.73 0.23 -18.54
N TRP A 124 0.28 -0.10 -17.32
CA TRP A 124 0.67 -1.29 -16.57
C TRP A 124 0.39 -2.58 -17.35
N ASP A 125 -0.83 -2.75 -17.83
CA ASP A 125 -1.27 -3.97 -18.54
C ASP A 125 -0.42 -4.27 -19.77
N LYS A 126 -0.16 -3.24 -20.57
CA LYS A 126 0.71 -3.34 -21.75
C LYS A 126 2.16 -3.65 -21.35
N PHE A 127 2.63 -3.07 -20.25
CA PHE A 127 3.98 -3.30 -19.75
C PHE A 127 4.17 -4.74 -19.27
N ILE A 128 3.29 -5.22 -18.39
CA ILE A 128 3.41 -6.56 -17.80
C ILE A 128 3.13 -7.71 -18.79
N SER A 129 2.49 -7.41 -19.92
CA SER A 129 2.23 -8.40 -20.99
C SER A 129 3.45 -8.65 -21.91
N GLN A 130 4.57 -7.95 -21.70
CA GLN A 130 5.78 -8.13 -22.51
C GLN A 130 6.52 -9.43 -22.12
N ASN A 131 6.96 -10.21 -23.11
CA ASN A 131 7.65 -11.48 -22.88
C ASN A 131 8.98 -11.39 -22.07
N ASN A 132 9.59 -10.21 -21.98
CA ASN A 132 10.81 -9.99 -21.21
C ASN A 132 10.59 -9.39 -19.82
N VAL A 133 9.33 -9.19 -19.42
CA VAL A 133 8.96 -8.63 -18.13
C VAL A 133 8.64 -9.76 -17.16
N VAL A 134 9.29 -9.75 -16.00
CA VAL A 134 8.96 -10.58 -14.86
C VAL A 134 8.14 -9.75 -13.89
N VAL A 135 6.93 -10.22 -13.59
CA VAL A 135 6.02 -9.53 -12.67
C VAL A 135 6.09 -10.23 -11.31
N ILE A 136 6.32 -9.48 -10.24
CA ILE A 136 6.49 -10.03 -8.89
C ILE A 136 5.48 -9.36 -7.95
N ASP A 137 4.67 -10.19 -7.29
CA ASP A 137 3.81 -9.76 -6.21
C ASP A 137 4.65 -9.60 -4.94
N THR A 138 4.82 -8.37 -4.46
CA THR A 138 5.65 -8.12 -3.26
C THR A 138 4.85 -8.29 -1.96
N ARG A 139 3.61 -8.79 -2.07
CA ARG A 139 2.71 -8.96 -0.94
C ARG A 139 2.95 -10.28 -0.19
N ASN A 140 2.33 -10.41 0.98
CA ASN A 140 2.43 -11.65 1.72
C ASN A 140 1.50 -12.70 1.11
N ASP A 141 1.82 -13.98 1.33
CA ASP A 141 1.09 -15.16 0.83
C ASP A 141 -0.45 -15.06 0.98
N TYR A 142 -0.94 -14.68 2.17
CA TYR A 142 -2.37 -14.54 2.43
C TYR A 142 -3.04 -13.46 1.57
N GLU A 143 -2.29 -12.44 1.12
CA GLU A 143 -2.80 -11.40 0.23
C GLU A 143 -2.84 -11.87 -1.22
N VAL A 144 -1.85 -12.68 -1.63
CA VAL A 144 -1.76 -13.27 -2.97
C VAL A 144 -2.86 -14.30 -3.19
N CYS A 145 -3.16 -15.11 -2.17
CA CYS A 145 -4.25 -16.10 -2.22
C CYS A 145 -5.63 -15.50 -2.49
N ILE A 146 -5.85 -14.23 -2.12
CA ILE A 146 -7.13 -13.53 -2.30
C ILE A 146 -7.29 -13.00 -3.73
N GLY A 147 -6.20 -12.55 -4.34
CA GLY A 147 -6.17 -12.06 -5.71
C GLY A 147 -4.78 -11.61 -6.09
N THR A 148 -4.45 -11.64 -7.38
CA THR A 148 -3.12 -11.33 -7.91
C THR A 148 -3.21 -10.99 -9.40
N PHE A 149 -2.17 -10.35 -9.97
CA PHE A 149 -2.09 -10.19 -11.41
C PHE A 149 -1.80 -11.52 -12.10
N LYS A 150 -2.50 -11.79 -13.22
CA LYS A 150 -2.31 -13.00 -14.02
C LYS A 150 -0.84 -13.14 -14.44
N GLY A 151 -0.24 -14.28 -14.10
CA GLY A 151 1.15 -14.60 -14.44
C GLY A 151 2.19 -13.94 -13.51
N ALA A 152 1.78 -13.22 -12.47
CA ALA A 152 2.71 -12.73 -11.46
C ALA A 152 3.33 -13.89 -10.67
N ILE A 153 4.62 -13.75 -10.37
CA ILE A 153 5.34 -14.63 -9.48
C ILE A 153 4.93 -14.30 -8.04
N ASP A 154 4.53 -15.32 -7.30
CA ASP A 154 4.32 -15.30 -5.86
C ASP A 154 5.61 -15.73 -5.14
N PRO A 155 6.27 -14.82 -4.40
CA PRO A 155 7.41 -15.16 -3.55
C PRO A 155 7.11 -16.12 -2.40
N LYS A 156 5.82 -16.32 -2.06
CA LYS A 156 5.33 -17.11 -0.92
C LYS A 156 5.90 -16.64 0.41
N THR A 157 6.04 -15.32 0.54
CA THR A 157 6.54 -14.71 1.78
C THR A 157 5.41 -14.56 2.79
N GLU A 158 5.56 -15.10 3.99
CA GLU A 158 4.63 -14.86 5.11
C GLU A 158 4.74 -13.41 5.61
N THR A 159 5.94 -12.83 5.49
CA THR A 159 6.22 -11.44 5.84
C THR A 159 7.16 -10.80 4.83
N PHE A 160 6.99 -9.52 4.56
CA PHE A 160 7.84 -8.75 3.64
C PHE A 160 9.35 -8.78 3.98
N LYS A 161 9.73 -9.06 5.22
CA LYS A 161 11.14 -9.27 5.63
C LYS A 161 11.79 -10.47 4.96
N GLN A 162 11.00 -11.41 4.46
CA GLN A 162 11.49 -12.60 3.75
C GLN A 162 11.77 -12.30 2.27
N PHE A 163 11.25 -11.19 1.71
CA PHE A 163 11.44 -10.82 0.32
C PHE A 163 12.91 -10.71 -0.11
N PRO A 164 13.82 -10.08 0.67
CA PRO A 164 15.25 -10.05 0.34
C PRO A 164 15.87 -11.44 0.16
N LYS A 165 15.54 -12.38 1.07
CA LYS A 165 16.02 -13.77 0.98
C LYS A 165 15.48 -14.46 -0.26
N TRP A 166 14.21 -14.24 -0.60
CA TRP A 166 13.63 -14.78 -1.82
C TRP A 166 14.35 -14.24 -3.07
N VAL A 167 14.64 -12.95 -3.14
CA VAL A 167 15.41 -12.35 -4.26
C VAL A 167 16.78 -13.01 -4.40
N GLU A 168 17.52 -13.15 -3.29
CA GLU A 168 18.84 -13.80 -3.28
C GLU A 168 18.80 -15.24 -3.80
N GLN A 169 17.75 -15.99 -3.48
CA GLN A 169 17.56 -17.38 -3.92
C GLN A 169 17.06 -17.52 -5.36
N ASN A 170 16.56 -16.44 -5.96
CA ASN A 170 15.90 -16.45 -7.27
C ASN A 170 16.53 -15.47 -8.27
N LYS A 171 17.78 -15.03 -8.04
CA LYS A 171 18.47 -14.06 -8.90
C LYS A 171 18.46 -14.47 -10.38
N ASP A 172 18.65 -15.76 -10.66
CA ASP A 172 18.69 -16.28 -12.04
C ASP A 172 17.37 -16.07 -12.80
N LEU A 173 16.23 -15.97 -12.09
CA LEU A 173 14.94 -15.64 -12.71
C LEU A 173 14.86 -14.17 -13.16
N LEU A 174 15.69 -13.31 -12.58
CA LEU A 174 15.64 -11.86 -12.71
C LEU A 174 16.71 -11.30 -13.65
N VAL A 175 17.85 -11.98 -13.77
CA VAL A 175 18.97 -11.53 -14.60
C VAL A 175 18.55 -11.33 -16.06
N GLY A 176 18.83 -10.15 -16.60
CA GLY A 176 18.51 -9.80 -17.99
C GLY A 176 17.03 -9.57 -18.29
N LYS A 177 16.17 -9.50 -17.25
CA LYS A 177 14.74 -9.22 -17.38
C LYS A 177 14.42 -7.81 -16.90
N LYS A 178 13.32 -7.27 -17.41
CA LYS A 178 12.65 -6.12 -16.78
C LYS A 178 11.83 -6.64 -15.60
N ILE A 179 11.98 -6.02 -14.43
CA ILE A 179 11.35 -6.51 -13.20
C ILE A 179 10.25 -5.55 -12.80
N ALA A 180 9.00 -5.98 -12.90
CA ALA A 180 7.81 -5.21 -12.54
C ALA A 180 7.29 -5.67 -11.18
N MET A 181 7.21 -4.77 -10.21
CA MET A 181 6.71 -5.07 -8.87
C MET A 181 5.44 -4.31 -8.54
N TYR A 182 4.58 -4.91 -7.72
CA TYR A 182 3.39 -4.24 -7.22
C TYR A 182 3.06 -4.71 -5.79
N CYS A 183 2.25 -3.91 -5.11
CA CYS A 183 1.58 -4.25 -3.87
C CYS A 183 0.28 -3.44 -3.75
N THR A 184 -0.42 -3.53 -2.62
CA THR A 184 -1.72 -2.88 -2.41
C THR A 184 -1.70 -1.38 -2.70
N GLY A 185 -0.78 -0.63 -2.11
CA GLY A 185 -0.74 0.84 -2.18
C GLY A 185 0.60 1.43 -2.60
N GLY A 186 1.58 0.62 -3.01
CA GLY A 186 2.88 1.08 -3.52
C GLY A 186 4.04 1.06 -2.51
N ILE A 187 3.80 1.25 -1.20
CA ILE A 187 4.88 1.44 -0.20
C ILE A 187 5.94 0.32 -0.15
N ARG A 188 5.55 -0.96 -0.31
CA ARG A 188 6.51 -2.08 -0.36
C ARG A 188 7.41 -1.98 -1.57
N CYS A 189 6.86 -1.53 -2.69
CA CYS A 189 7.58 -1.39 -3.95
C CYS A 189 8.59 -0.25 -3.92
N GLU A 190 8.41 0.76 -3.06
CA GLU A 190 9.44 1.79 -2.83
C GLU A 190 10.71 1.16 -2.26
N LYS A 191 10.57 0.24 -1.29
CA LYS A 191 11.73 -0.46 -0.70
C LYS A 191 12.25 -1.57 -1.61
N SER A 192 11.37 -2.40 -2.18
CA SER A 192 11.80 -3.56 -2.96
C SER A 192 12.53 -3.14 -4.24
N THR A 193 12.05 -2.11 -4.95
CA THR A 193 12.75 -1.60 -6.15
C THR A 193 14.12 -1.05 -5.79
N ALA A 194 14.22 -0.24 -4.73
CA ALA A 194 15.48 0.30 -4.24
C ALA A 194 16.47 -0.78 -3.79
N TYR A 195 15.98 -1.85 -3.17
CA TYR A 195 16.79 -3.01 -2.83
C TYR A 195 17.31 -3.75 -4.08
N LEU A 196 16.47 -3.98 -5.08
CA LEU A 196 16.91 -4.61 -6.33
C LEU A 196 17.94 -3.74 -7.08
N LYS A 197 17.77 -2.41 -7.11
CA LYS A 197 18.78 -1.50 -7.67
C LYS A 197 20.11 -1.58 -6.91
N LYS A 198 20.07 -1.65 -5.57
CA LYS A 198 21.26 -1.86 -4.74
C LYS A 198 21.98 -3.18 -5.05
N LEU A 199 21.25 -4.22 -5.45
CA LEU A 199 21.81 -5.50 -5.89
C LEU A 199 22.34 -5.50 -7.34
N GLY A 200 22.21 -4.39 -8.07
CA GLY A 200 22.71 -4.24 -9.44
C GLY A 200 21.68 -4.55 -10.54
N PHE A 201 20.41 -4.73 -10.21
CA PHE A 201 19.35 -4.79 -11.22
C PHE A 201 19.01 -3.37 -11.67
N ASN A 202 19.17 -3.06 -12.96
CA ASN A 202 18.93 -1.71 -13.47
C ASN A 202 17.47 -1.49 -13.90
N ASP A 203 16.89 -2.49 -14.59
CA ASP A 203 15.55 -2.42 -15.19
C ASP A 203 14.46 -2.80 -14.17
N VAL A 204 14.28 -1.97 -13.15
CA VAL A 204 13.37 -2.22 -12.04
C VAL A 204 12.23 -1.20 -12.02
N TYR A 205 11.01 -1.69 -12.06
CA TYR A 205 9.78 -0.92 -12.23
C TYR A 205 8.77 -1.26 -11.14
N HIS A 206 7.86 -0.34 -10.85
CA HIS A 206 6.70 -0.65 -10.02
C HIS A 206 5.42 0.10 -10.42
N LEU A 207 4.29 -0.51 -10.07
CA LEU A 207 2.97 0.06 -10.30
C LEU A 207 2.75 1.29 -9.41
N LYS A 208 2.64 2.47 -10.02
CA LYS A 208 2.41 3.73 -9.31
C LYS A 208 1.05 3.69 -8.60
N GLY A 209 1.05 3.96 -7.29
CA GLY A 209 -0.17 3.92 -6.47
C GLY A 209 -0.67 2.51 -6.12
N GLY A 210 0.00 1.46 -6.60
CA GLY A 210 -0.35 0.06 -6.31
C GLY A 210 -1.67 -0.40 -6.93
N ILE A 211 -2.12 -1.59 -6.49
CA ILE A 211 -3.33 -2.25 -6.98
C ILE A 211 -4.56 -1.35 -6.83
N LEU A 212 -4.68 -0.61 -5.72
CA LEU A 212 -5.83 0.25 -5.48
C LEU A 212 -5.99 1.34 -6.56
N GLN A 213 -4.89 2.00 -6.95
CA GLN A 213 -4.95 2.98 -8.05
C GLN A 213 -5.22 2.31 -9.39
N TYR A 214 -4.64 1.14 -9.62
CA TYR A 214 -4.90 0.39 -10.85
C TYR A 214 -6.38 0.06 -11.02
N LEU A 215 -7.03 -0.44 -9.96
CA LEU A 215 -8.46 -0.75 -9.99
C LEU A 215 -9.31 0.52 -10.16
N GLU A 216 -8.93 1.62 -9.51
CA GLU A 216 -9.60 2.93 -9.67
C GLU A 216 -9.55 3.44 -11.11
N ASP A 217 -8.35 3.45 -11.72
CA ASP A 217 -8.12 4.09 -13.02
C ASP A 217 -8.55 3.24 -14.21
N THR A 218 -8.44 1.92 -14.09
CA THR A 218 -8.64 0.98 -15.21
C THR A 218 -9.93 0.20 -15.10
N HIS A 219 -10.59 0.23 -13.94
CA HIS A 219 -11.74 -0.62 -13.61
C HIS A 219 -11.52 -2.11 -13.91
N ASN A 220 -10.25 -2.54 -13.95
CA ASN A 220 -9.83 -3.88 -14.36
C ASN A 220 -10.42 -4.33 -15.72
N HIS A 221 -10.58 -3.43 -16.69
CA HIS A 221 -11.20 -3.75 -17.99
C HIS A 221 -10.48 -4.87 -18.77
N SER A 222 -9.17 -5.02 -18.60
CA SER A 222 -8.37 -6.07 -19.25
C SER A 222 -8.49 -7.44 -18.56
N ASN A 223 -9.11 -7.49 -17.37
CA ASN A 223 -9.16 -8.65 -16.49
C ASN A 223 -7.77 -9.22 -16.16
N LEU A 224 -6.70 -8.41 -16.16
CA LEU A 224 -5.37 -8.89 -15.76
C LEU A 224 -5.26 -9.03 -14.24
N TRP A 225 -5.99 -8.24 -13.46
CA TRP A 225 -6.17 -8.50 -12.04
C TRP A 225 -7.23 -9.61 -11.83
N GLN A 226 -6.90 -10.61 -11.02
CA GLN A 226 -7.75 -11.77 -10.72
C GLN A 226 -8.05 -11.82 -9.22
N GLY A 227 -9.33 -11.99 -8.86
CA GLY A 227 -9.75 -12.04 -7.45
C GLY A 227 -9.94 -10.67 -6.81
N GLU A 228 -9.82 -10.60 -5.49
CA GLU A 228 -10.09 -9.40 -4.68
C GLU A 228 -8.77 -8.83 -4.11
N CYS A 229 -8.75 -7.54 -3.77
CA CYS A 229 -7.54 -6.89 -3.25
C CYS A 229 -7.58 -6.79 -1.73
N PHE A 230 -6.69 -7.51 -1.04
CA PHE A 230 -6.56 -7.43 0.42
C PHE A 230 -6.27 -6.00 0.92
N VAL A 231 -6.93 -5.61 2.01
CA VAL A 231 -6.74 -4.33 2.72
C VAL A 231 -6.61 -4.55 4.23
N PHE A 232 -5.81 -3.72 4.89
CA PHE A 232 -5.38 -3.89 6.29
C PHE A 232 -6.37 -3.29 7.31
N ASP A 233 -7.64 -3.58 7.12
CA ASP A 233 -8.74 -3.08 7.96
C ASP A 233 -9.93 -4.06 7.97
N ASP A 234 -11.00 -3.73 8.69
CA ASP A 234 -12.12 -4.67 8.92
C ASP A 234 -12.85 -5.07 7.62
N ARG A 235 -12.63 -4.39 6.48
CA ARG A 235 -13.14 -4.83 5.16
C ARG A 235 -12.46 -6.11 4.67
N ARG A 236 -11.23 -6.38 5.12
CA ARG A 236 -10.34 -7.48 4.72
C ARG A 236 -9.92 -7.47 3.25
N ALA A 237 -10.82 -7.26 2.31
CA ALA A 237 -10.50 -7.03 0.91
C ALA A 237 -11.55 -6.15 0.23
N VAL A 238 -11.19 -5.66 -0.96
CA VAL A 238 -12.08 -4.88 -1.84
C VAL A 238 -12.18 -5.53 -3.21
N ALA A 239 -13.34 -5.40 -3.84
CA ALA A 239 -13.58 -5.86 -5.21
C ALA A 239 -12.93 -4.91 -6.24
N SER A 240 -13.07 -5.24 -7.53
CA SER A 240 -12.48 -4.43 -8.62
C SER A 240 -13.04 -3.00 -8.71
N ASP A 241 -14.22 -2.75 -8.13
CA ASP A 241 -14.83 -1.42 -8.02
C ASP A 241 -14.49 -0.69 -6.70
N LEU A 242 -13.55 -1.25 -5.92
CA LEU A 242 -13.09 -0.75 -4.62
C LEU A 242 -14.14 -0.78 -3.50
N SER A 243 -15.31 -1.37 -3.75
CA SER A 243 -16.28 -1.67 -2.69
C SER A 243 -15.76 -2.77 -1.76
N PRO A 244 -16.18 -2.82 -0.49
CA PRO A 244 -15.90 -3.96 0.38
C PRO A 244 -16.33 -5.25 -0.30
N ALA A 245 -15.43 -6.21 -0.40
CA ALA A 245 -15.75 -7.47 -1.07
C ALA A 245 -16.61 -8.39 -0.19
N GLU A 246 -17.44 -9.22 -0.82
CA GLU A 246 -18.40 -10.12 -0.15
C GLU A 246 -17.73 -11.35 0.48
N GLY A 247 -16.41 -11.47 0.37
CA GLY A 247 -15.65 -12.52 1.03
C GLY A 247 -15.58 -13.82 0.25
N HIS A 248 -15.49 -13.76 -1.09
CA HIS A 248 -15.34 -14.96 -1.91
C HIS A 248 -14.08 -15.77 -1.56
N TRP A 249 -13.06 -15.16 -0.93
CA TRP A 249 -11.90 -15.86 -0.36
C TRP A 249 -12.20 -16.78 0.82
N LEU A 250 -13.33 -16.63 1.52
CA LEU A 250 -13.73 -17.54 2.60
C LEU A 250 -14.20 -18.91 2.10
N GLN A 251 -14.54 -19.03 0.81
CA GLN A 251 -15.01 -20.29 0.20
C GLN A 251 -13.89 -21.11 -0.45
N ARG A 252 -12.66 -20.59 -0.53
CA ARG A 252 -11.51 -21.31 -1.10
C ARG A 252 -10.58 -21.93 -0.05
N GLY A 253 -11.00 -21.91 1.21
CA GLY A 253 -10.31 -22.58 2.31
C GLY A 253 -11.05 -23.85 2.74
N ASP A 254 -10.90 -24.92 1.94
CA ASP A 254 -11.04 -26.31 2.39
C ASP A 254 -9.63 -26.88 2.68
#